data_AF-A0A538J7V4-F1
#
_entry.id   AF-A0A538J7V4-F1
#
_cell.length_a   1.000
_cell.length_b   1.000
_cell.length_c   1.000
_cell.angle_alpha   90.00
_cell.angle_beta   90.00
_cell.angle_gamma   90.00
#
_symmetry.space_group_name_H-M   'P 1'
#
loop_
_entity.id
_entity.type
_entity.pdbx_description
1 polymer ?
#
loop_
_entity_poly.entity_id
_entity_poly.type
_entity_poly.pdbx_seq_one_letter_code
_entity_poly.pdbx_strand_id
1 'polypeptide(L)' 'MGVHAEGSSITFSRGRPFALLESATARRLDVSLVLPDGAETERLRPGAEGFTHRASLAHEDEIDAELVTWLREAYNAAR' A
#
# COMPACT_ATOMS: atom_id res chain seq x y z
N MET A 1 14.71 0.04 -8.38
CA MET A 1 13.34 -0.32 -7.95
C MET A 1 13.31 -1.83 -7.84
N GLY A 2 12.83 -2.36 -6.71
CA GLY A 2 12.72 -3.79 -6.46
C GLY A 2 11.26 -4.19 -6.27
N VAL A 3 10.94 -5.40 -6.68
CA VAL A 3 9.66 -6.07 -6.40
C VAL A 3 10.00 -7.45 -5.88
N HIS A 4 9.46 -7.79 -4.71
CA HIS A 4 9.63 -9.10 -4.08
C HIS A 4 8.26 -9.72 -3.84
N ALA A 5 8.09 -10.99 -4.21
CA ALA A 5 6.87 -11.74 -3.97
C ALA A 5 7.16 -12.88 -2.99
N GLU A 6 6.35 -12.99 -1.94
CA GLU A 6 6.44 -14.05 -0.95
C GLU A 6 5.03 -14.49 -0.54
N GLY A 7 4.71 -15.77 -0.77
CA GLY A 7 3.37 -16.29 -0.55
C GLY A 7 2.33 -15.50 -1.34
N SER A 8 1.41 -14.87 -0.62
CA SER A 8 0.34 -14.04 -1.20
C SER A 8 0.59 -12.53 -1.07
N SER A 9 1.85 -12.15 -0.89
CA SER A 9 2.26 -10.77 -0.65
C SER A 9 3.26 -10.30 -1.69
N ILE A 10 3.13 -9.05 -2.13
CA ILE A 10 4.05 -8.38 -3.05
C ILE A 10 4.54 -7.09 -2.41
N THR A 11 5.84 -7.00 -2.18
CA THR A 11 6.49 -5.82 -1.60
C THR A 11 7.22 -5.04 -2.69
N PHE A 12 6.94 -3.74 -2.76
CA PHE A 12 7.62 -2.79 -3.63
C PHE A 12 8.63 -1.98 -2.83
N SER A 13 9.82 -1.81 -3.41
CA SER A 13 10.91 -1.08 -2.78
C SER A 13 11.65 -0.16 -3.75
N ARG A 14 12.16 0.93 -3.19
CA ARG A 14 13.08 1.87 -3.85
C ARG A 14 14.16 2.20 -2.83
N GLY A 15 15.23 1.42 -2.79
CA GLY A 15 16.20 1.46 -1.67
C GLY A 15 15.64 0.85 -0.38
N ARG A 16 14.44 1.26 0.05
CA ARG A 16 13.65 0.73 1.17
C ARG A 16 12.23 0.35 0.73
N PRO A 17 11.55 -0.57 1.45
CA PRO A 17 10.13 -0.88 1.21
C PRO A 17 9.24 0.35 1.35
N PHE A 18 8.23 0.47 0.49
CA PHE A 18 7.30 1.60 0.51
C PHE A 18 5.85 1.23 0.24
N ALA A 19 5.60 0.09 -0.40
CA ALA A 19 4.28 -0.47 -0.56
C ALA A 19 4.31 -1.99 -0.38
N LEU A 20 3.26 -2.54 0.21
CA LEU A 20 3.03 -3.96 0.43
C LEU A 20 1.59 -4.28 0.06
N LEU A 21 1.41 -5.20 -0.88
CA LEU A 21 0.12 -5.70 -1.32
C LEU A 21 -0.06 -7.10 -0.75
N GLU A 22 -1.13 -7.32 0.00
CA GLU A 22 -1.41 -8.60 0.65
C GLU A 22 -2.83 -9.04 0.33
N SER A 23 -3.01 -10.26 -0.18
CA SER A 23 -4.35 -10.84 -0.27
C SER A 23 -4.82 -11.27 1.12
N ALA A 24 -5.43 -10.35 1.87
CA ALA A 24 -5.89 -10.63 3.23
C ALA A 24 -7.00 -11.70 3.27
N THR A 25 -7.80 -11.79 2.21
CA THR A 25 -8.74 -12.90 1.96
C THR A 25 -8.84 -13.16 0.45
N ALA A 26 -9.63 -14.17 0.05
CA ALA A 26 -9.89 -14.46 -1.36
C ALA A 26 -10.54 -13.29 -2.16
N ARG A 27 -11.11 -12.29 -1.49
CA ARG A 27 -11.80 -11.14 -2.09
C ARG A 27 -11.36 -9.79 -1.55
N ARG A 28 -10.28 -9.75 -0.75
CA ARG A 28 -9.81 -8.51 -0.14
C ARG A 28 -8.31 -8.36 -0.36
N LEU A 29 -7.93 -7.26 -0.97
CA LEU A 29 -6.56 -6.84 -1.17
C LEU A 29 -6.25 -5.70 -0.20
N ASP A 30 -5.30 -5.90 0.70
CA ASP A 30 -4.80 -4.85 1.58
C ASP A 30 -3.58 -4.22 0.91
N VAL A 31 -3.58 -2.89 0.77
CA VAL A 31 -2.48 -2.10 0.21
C VAL A 31 -1.90 -1.25 1.34
N SER A 32 -0.80 -1.71 1.93
CA SER A 32 -0.08 -0.99 2.98
C SER A 32 0.99 -0.08 2.37
N LEU A 33 1.10 1.16 2.83
CA LEU A 33 1.94 2.22 2.26
C LEU A 33 2.72 2.96 3.35
N VAL A 34 3.91 3.47 2.98
CA VAL A 34 4.67 4.44 3.77
C VAL A 34 4.34 5.86 3.26
N LEU A 35 3.46 6.55 3.97
CA LEU A 35 2.98 7.91 3.72
C LEU A 35 3.31 8.79 4.94
N PRO A 36 4.42 9.54 4.91
CA PRO A 36 4.87 10.35 6.04
C PRO A 36 3.85 11.43 6.47
N ASP A 37 3.15 12.00 5.48
CA ASP A 37 2.21 13.11 5.66
C ASP A 37 0.74 12.71 5.40
N GLY A 38 0.47 11.39 5.29
CA GLY A 38 -0.89 10.89 5.06
C GLY A 38 -1.75 11.09 6.31
N ALA A 39 -2.91 11.72 6.18
CA ALA A 39 -3.89 11.78 7.25
C ALA A 39 -4.78 10.53 7.22
N GLU A 40 -5.08 9.98 8.40
CA GLU A 40 -6.04 8.87 8.50
C GLU A 40 -7.43 9.31 7.99
N THR A 41 -8.04 8.46 7.18
CA THR A 41 -9.41 8.64 6.70
C THR A 41 -10.21 7.37 6.98
N GLU A 42 -11.49 7.33 6.56
CA GLU A 42 -12.27 6.09 6.62
C GLU A 42 -11.63 4.98 5.78
N ARG A 43 -11.00 5.35 4.65
CA ARG A 43 -10.35 4.43 3.72
C ARG A 43 -8.88 4.17 4.05
N LEU A 44 -8.16 5.19 4.49
CA LEU A 44 -6.74 5.13 4.82
C LEU A 44 -6.58 4.96 6.34
N ARG A 45 -6.39 3.71 6.77
CA ARG A 45 -6.28 3.32 8.19
C ARG A 45 -4.84 3.01 8.55
N PRO A 46 -4.49 2.81 9.83
CA PRO A 46 -3.14 2.39 10.22
C PRO A 46 -2.66 1.13 9.47
N GLY A 47 -1.39 1.15 9.07
CA GLY A 47 -0.76 0.12 8.22
C GLY A 47 -0.30 -1.16 8.93
N ALA A 48 0.26 -2.08 8.14
CA ALA A 48 1.00 -3.24 8.66
C ALA A 48 2.28 -2.80 9.39
N GLU A 49 2.95 -3.72 10.09
CA GLU A 49 4.27 -3.45 10.66
C GLU A 49 5.25 -2.94 9.59
N GLY A 50 5.90 -1.80 9.86
CA GLY A 50 6.81 -1.14 8.91
C GLY A 50 6.13 -0.24 7.86
N PHE A 51 4.79 -0.18 7.84
CA PHE A 51 4.00 0.68 6.97
C PHE A 51 3.11 1.62 7.79
N THR A 52 2.98 2.87 7.38
CA THR A 52 2.24 3.88 8.14
C THR A 52 0.73 3.72 7.98
N HIS A 53 0.30 3.35 6.77
CA HIS A 53 -1.09 3.40 6.36
C HIS A 53 -1.48 2.17 5.56
N ARG A 54 -2.78 1.86 5.48
CA ARG A 54 -3.35 0.78 4.70
C ARG A 54 -4.71 1.19 4.14
N ALA A 55 -4.92 0.90 2.85
CA ALA A 55 -6.23 0.88 2.22
C ALA A 55 -6.63 -0.57 1.93
N SER A 56 -7.86 -0.95 2.25
CA SER A 56 -8.39 -2.29 1.95
C SER A 56 -9.37 -2.20 0.78
N LEU A 57 -9.15 -3.00 -0.25
CA LEU A 57 -9.97 -3.02 -1.47
C LEU A 57 -10.73 -4.33 -1.53
N ALA A 58 -12.04 -4.25 -1.74
CA ALA A 58 -12.95 -5.38 -1.96
C ALA A 58 -13.30 -5.53 -3.45
N HIS A 59 -13.21 -4.46 -4.23
CA HIS A 59 -13.61 -4.40 -5.63
C HIS A 59 -12.57 -3.67 -6.50
N GLU A 60 -12.57 -3.97 -7.80
CA GLU A 60 -11.59 -3.42 -8.75
C GLU A 60 -11.78 -1.92 -9.03
N ASP A 61 -13.00 -1.40 -8.88
CA ASP A 61 -13.32 0.02 -9.05
C ASP A 61 -12.71 0.91 -7.95
N GLU A 62 -12.30 0.31 -6.84
CA GLU A 62 -11.52 0.97 -5.79
C GLU A 62 -10.04 1.14 -6.19
N ILE A 63 -9.60 0.65 -7.36
CA ILE A 63 -8.30 1.01 -7.94
C ILE A 63 -8.46 2.33 -8.70
N ASP A 64 -8.58 3.40 -7.94
CA ASP A 64 -8.91 4.74 -8.44
C ASP A 64 -7.73 5.72 -8.39
N ALA A 65 -7.99 6.96 -8.80
CA ALA A 65 -6.98 8.02 -8.82
C ALA A 65 -6.44 8.37 -7.43
N GLU A 66 -7.25 8.20 -6.38
CA GLU A 66 -6.84 8.47 -5.00
C GLU A 66 -5.79 7.44 -4.56
N LEU A 67 -6.07 6.14 -4.74
CA LEU A 67 -5.11 5.07 -4.44
C LEU A 67 -3.81 5.23 -5.23
N VAL A 68 -3.91 5.55 -6.52
CA VAL A 68 -2.73 5.78 -7.38
C VAL A 68 -1.92 6.98 -6.89
N THR A 69 -2.57 8.01 -6.36
CA THR A 69 -1.89 9.19 -5.80
C THR A 69 -1.07 8.81 -4.57
N TRP A 70 -1.65 8.06 -3.63
CA TRP A 70 -0.91 7.57 -2.46
C TRP A 70 0.27 6.67 -2.83
N LEU A 71 0.09 5.77 -3.81
CA LEU A 71 1.20 4.94 -4.30
C LEU A 71 2.37 5.78 -4.85
N ARG A 72 2.06 6.87 -5.57
CA ARG A 72 3.07 7.81 -6.08
C ARG A 72 3.76 8.57 -4.95
N GLU A 73 3.02 9.01 -3.94
CA GLU A 73 3.55 9.67 -2.76
C GLU A 73 4.52 8.75 -2.01
N ALA A 74 4.10 7.51 -1.73
CA ALA A 74 4.93 6.50 -1.08
C ALA A 74 6.21 6.21 -1.88
N TYR A 75 6.11 6.07 -3.21
CA TYR A 75 7.25 5.90 -4.10
C TYR A 75 8.22 7.10 -4.06
N ASN A 76 7.69 8.32 -3.95
CA ASN A 76 8.47 9.55 -3.89
C ASN A 76 9.14 9.75 -2.53
N ALA A 77 8.53 9.28 -1.44
CA ALA A 77 9.07 9.31 -0.08
C ALA A 77 10.17 8.25 0.14
N ALA A 78 10.10 7.13 -0.58
CA ALA A 78 11.07 6.04 -0.52
C ALA A 78 12.37 6.33 -1.31
N ARG A 79 12.91 7.53 -1.20
CA ARG A 79 14.21 7.85 -1.80
C ARG A 79 15.36 7.38 -0.92
#